data_AF-A0A371YMJ0-F1
#
_entry.id   AF-A0A371YMJ0-F1
#
_cell.length_a   1.000
_cell.length_b   1.000
_cell.length_c   1.000
_cell.angle_alpha   90.00
_cell.angle_beta   90.00
_cell.angle_gamma   90.00
#
_symmetry.space_group_name_H-M   'P 1'
#
loop_
_entity.id
_entity.type
_entity.pdbx_description
1 polymer ?
#
loop_
_entity_poly.entity_id
_entity_poly.type
_entity_poly.pdbx_seq_one_letter_code
_entity_poly.pdbx_strand_id
1 'polypeptide(L)'
;MIVFEMSLIQGIDEPIKHLYFQNNEHTRKSFIEKIEIMIFEELKSSLKNLKNQDLINFYNDIYCESYNLLLKMQNSFISSGTAEYELNYLHVEERYIETV
;
A
#
# COMPACT_ATOMS: atom_id res chain seq x y z
N MET A 1 -10.10 -7.86 -22.05
CA MET A 1 -8.96 -8.49 -21.36
C MET A 1 -9.20 -8.45 -19.86
N ILE A 2 -8.94 -9.55 -19.14
CA ILE A 2 -9.03 -9.57 -17.67
C ILE A 2 -7.76 -8.97 -17.07
N VAL A 3 -7.90 -8.07 -16.12
CA VAL A 3 -6.84 -7.57 -15.26
C VAL A 3 -7.28 -7.61 -13.80
N PHE A 4 -6.33 -7.53 -12.88
CA PHE A 4 -6.58 -7.51 -11.46
C PHE A 4 -6.13 -6.17 -10.88
N GLU A 5 -7.04 -5.46 -10.22
CA GLU A 5 -6.77 -4.23 -9.50
C GLU A 5 -6.43 -4.57 -8.05
N MET A 6 -5.19 -4.33 -7.64
CA MET A 6 -4.80 -4.40 -6.24
C MET A 6 -4.90 -3.00 -5.65
N SER A 7 -5.56 -2.88 -4.50
CA SER A 7 -5.71 -1.59 -3.84
C SER A 7 -5.38 -1.63 -2.36
N LEU A 8 -4.76 -0.55 -1.88
CA LEU A 8 -4.64 -0.19 -0.48
C LEU A 8 -5.61 0.97 -0.19
N ILE A 9 -6.52 0.78 0.76
CA ILE A 9 -7.42 1.81 1.28
C ILE A 9 -6.96 2.13 2.70
N GLN A 10 -6.64 3.39 2.97
CA GLN A 10 -6.25 3.87 4.29
C GLN A 10 -7.32 4.82 4.82
N GLY A 11 -8.21 4.32 5.70
CA GLY A 11 -9.29 5.14 6.24
C GLY A 11 -10.22 5.72 5.16
N ILE A 12 -10.29 7.04 5.08
CA ILE A 12 -11.15 7.79 4.15
C ILE A 12 -10.40 8.34 2.92
N ASP A 13 -9.11 8.05 2.81
CA ASP A 13 -8.28 8.57 1.74
C ASP A 13 -8.54 7.87 0.40
N GLU A 14 -8.07 8.49 -0.69
CA GLU A 14 -8.15 7.87 -2.01
C GLU A 14 -7.34 6.56 -2.04
N PRO A 15 -7.88 5.47 -2.61
CA PRO A 15 -7.17 4.20 -2.66
C PRO A 15 -5.92 4.28 -3.54
N ILE A 16 -4.82 3.69 -3.10
CA ILE A 16 -3.66 3.43 -3.95
C ILE A 16 -3.97 2.19 -4.79
N LYS A 17 -4.02 2.32 -6.11
CA LYS A 17 -4.44 1.25 -7.04
C LYS A 17 -3.35 0.89 -8.04
N HIS A 18 -3.14 -0.40 -8.25
CA HIS A 18 -2.25 -0.92 -9.29
C HIS A 18 -2.85 -2.10 -10.05
N LEU A 19 -2.67 -2.10 -11.37
CA LEU A 19 -3.18 -3.15 -12.25
C LEU A 19 -2.12 -4.23 -12.51
N TYR A 20 -2.55 -5.48 -12.48
CA TYR A 20 -1.75 -6.67 -12.77
C TYR A 20 -2.49 -7.59 -13.74
N PHE A 21 -1.75 -8.31 -14.60
CA PHE A 21 -2.34 -9.33 -15.49
C PHE A 21 -2.60 -10.68 -14.81
N GLN A 22 -2.10 -10.85 -13.58
CA GLN A 22 -2.23 -12.08 -12.81
C GLN A 22 -2.46 -11.76 -11.33
N ASN A 23 -3.32 -12.53 -10.68
CA ASN A 23 -3.46 -12.55 -9.23
C ASN A 23 -2.80 -13.83 -8.68
N ASN A 24 -1.58 -13.70 -8.14
CA ASN A 24 -0.87 -14.77 -7.48
C ASN A 24 0.03 -14.22 -6.37
N GLU A 25 0.68 -15.11 -5.60
CA GLU A 25 1.56 -14.71 -4.50
C GLU A 25 2.64 -13.71 -4.93
N HIS A 26 3.24 -13.92 -6.10
CA HIS A 26 4.32 -13.08 -6.62
C HIS A 26 3.84 -11.67 -6.95
N THR A 27 2.71 -11.53 -7.66
CA THR A 27 2.16 -10.20 -7.99
C THR A 27 1.70 -9.45 -6.74
N ARG A 28 1.16 -10.15 -5.75
CA ARG A 28 0.78 -9.58 -4.45
C ARG A 28 1.99 -9.11 -3.63
N LYS A 29 3.09 -9.87 -3.60
CA LYS A 29 4.36 -9.44 -3.00
C LYS A 29 4.90 -8.18 -3.68
N SER A 30 4.91 -8.17 -5.02
CA SER A 30 5.33 -7.00 -5.79
C SER A 30 4.48 -5.76 -5.49
N PHE A 31 3.18 -5.91 -5.24
CA PHE A 31 2.33 -4.80 -4.83
C PHE A 31 2.73 -4.26 -3.45
N ILE A 32 2.94 -5.12 -2.45
CA ILE A 32 3.42 -4.71 -1.12
C ILE A 32 4.74 -3.95 -1.22
N GLU A 33 5.72 -4.48 -1.96
CA GLU A 33 7.03 -3.83 -2.17
C GLU A 33 6.88 -2.41 -2.76
N LYS A 34 5.95 -2.20 -3.70
CA LYS A 34 5.68 -0.86 -4.25
C LYS A 34 5.15 0.09 -3.20
N ILE A 35 4.20 -0.35 -2.36
CA ILE A 35 3.67 0.50 -1.30
C ILE A 35 4.76 0.84 -0.28
N GLU A 36 5.58 -0.13 0.12
CA GLU A 36 6.71 0.11 1.03
C GLU A 36 7.68 1.17 0.49
N ILE A 37 8.00 1.11 -0.81
CA ILE A 37 8.82 2.12 -1.47
C ILE A 37 8.13 3.50 -1.44
N MET A 38 6.84 3.58 -1.75
CA MET A 38 6.09 4.85 -1.73
C MET A 38 6.13 5.50 -0.34
N ILE A 39 5.87 4.72 0.71
CA ILE A 39 5.91 5.19 2.10
C ILE A 39 7.32 5.69 2.47
N PHE A 40 8.36 4.98 2.03
CA PHE A 40 9.76 5.38 2.28
C PHE A 40 10.16 6.66 1.54
N GLU A 41 9.76 6.80 0.28
CA GLU A 41 10.04 7.99 -0.52
C GLU A 41 9.31 9.21 0.03
N GLU A 42 8.06 9.05 0.48
CA GLU A 42 7.28 10.11 1.10
C GLU A 42 7.91 10.60 2.40
N LEU A 43 8.37 9.69 3.27
CA LEU A 43 9.14 10.05 4.46
C LEU A 43 10.40 10.84 4.09
N LYS A 44 11.22 10.31 3.17
CA LYS A 44 12.47 10.95 2.75
C LYS A 44 12.23 12.33 2.17
N SER A 45 11.17 12.50 1.40
CA SER A 45 10.75 13.78 0.82
C SER A 45 10.37 14.78 1.92
N SER A 46 9.52 14.33 2.86
CA SER A 46 9.04 15.14 3.98
C SER A 46 10.18 15.61 4.89
N LEU A 47 11.19 14.77 5.12
CA LEU A 47 12.34 15.07 5.96
C LEU A 47 13.40 15.98 5.30
N LYS A 48 13.42 16.10 3.97
CA LYS A 48 14.56 16.66 3.20
C LYS A 48 15.00 18.07 3.63
N ASN A 49 14.09 18.89 4.15
CA ASN A 49 14.36 20.28 4.54
C ASN A 49 13.88 20.64 5.95
N LEU A 50 13.51 19.65 6.77
CA LEU A 50 13.03 19.90 8.12
C LEU A 50 14.21 20.13 9.08
N LYS A 51 14.08 21.19 9.89
CA LYS A 51 15.00 21.51 11.00
C LYS A 51 14.35 21.42 12.37
N ASN A 52 13.02 21.31 12.41
CA ASN A 52 12.26 21.21 13.64
C ASN A 52 12.21 19.73 14.07
N GLN A 53 12.77 19.43 15.24
CA GLN A 53 12.85 18.07 15.76
C GLN A 53 11.47 17.47 16.05
N ASP A 54 10.51 18.27 16.51
CA ASP A 54 9.16 17.78 16.82
C ASP A 54 8.44 17.34 15.54
N LEU A 55 8.60 18.11 14.45
CA LEU A 55 8.06 17.73 13.15
C LEU A 55 8.74 16.48 12.58
N ILE A 56 10.05 16.35 12.74
CA ILE A 56 10.78 15.13 12.32
C ILE A 56 10.25 13.91 13.05
N ASN A 57 10.07 14.00 14.38
CA ASN A 57 9.52 12.90 15.17
C ASN A 57 8.10 12.54 14.72
N PHE A 58 7.24 13.55 14.50
CA PHE A 58 5.89 13.34 14.00
C PHE A 58 5.84 12.58 12.66
N TYR A 59 6.66 12.96 11.67
CA TYR A 59 6.71 12.24 10.39
C TYR A 59 7.25 10.81 10.54
N ASN A 60 8.23 10.60 11.43
CA ASN A 60 8.73 9.25 11.71
C ASN A 60 7.66 8.36 12.35
N ASP A 61 6.84 8.90 13.26
CA ASP A 61 5.77 8.16 13.91
C ASP A 61 4.71 7.73 12.89
N ILE A 62 4.27 8.65 12.00
CA ILE A 62 3.34 8.33 10.90
C ILE A 62 3.90 7.25 9.98
N TYR A 63 5.18 7.35 9.62
CA TYR A 63 5.85 6.34 8.80
C TYR A 63 5.85 4.97 9.49
N CYS A 64 6.24 4.94 10.77
CA CYS A 64 6.30 3.70 11.54
C CYS A 64 4.92 3.06 11.66
N GLU A 65 3.87 3.85 11.86
CA GLU A 65 2.50 3.36 11.91
C GLU A 65 2.07 2.77 10.57
N SER A 66 2.29 3.49 9.47
CA SER A 66 1.97 3.06 8.10
C SER A 66 2.70 1.78 7.71
N TYR A 67 3.98 1.66 8.07
CA TYR A 67 4.77 0.47 7.81
C TYR A 67 4.32 -0.73 8.65
N ASN A 68 4.05 -0.53 9.94
CA ASN A 68 3.54 -1.57 10.83
C ASN A 68 2.17 -2.09 10.38
N LEU A 69 1.32 -1.22 9.84
CA LEU A 69 0.05 -1.60 9.24
C LEU A 69 0.27 -2.61 8.09
N LEU A 70 1.15 -2.28 7.14
CA LEU A 70 1.47 -3.19 6.04
C LEU A 70 2.01 -4.52 6.53
N LEU A 71 2.92 -4.51 7.51
CA LEU A 71 3.48 -5.75 8.09
C LEU A 71 2.41 -6.65 8.70
N LYS A 72 1.39 -6.08 9.35
CA LYS A 72 0.28 -6.84 9.94
C LYS A 72 -0.62 -7.47 8.89
N MET A 73 -0.81 -6.81 7.74
CA MET A 73 -1.74 -7.24 6.71
C MET A 73 -1.08 -8.10 5.62
N GLN A 74 0.24 -7.99 5.41
CA GLN A 74 0.93 -8.55 4.24
C GLN A 74 0.71 -10.06 4.08
N ASN A 75 0.78 -10.85 5.17
CA ASN A 75 0.74 -12.31 5.06
C ASN A 75 -0.64 -12.80 4.64
N SER A 76 -1.69 -12.20 5.21
CA SER A 76 -3.07 -12.47 4.83
C SER A 76 -3.34 -12.04 3.39
N PHE A 77 -2.85 -10.87 2.99
CA PHE A 77 -3.00 -10.39 1.62
C PHE A 77 -2.25 -11.27 0.61
N ILE A 78 -0.98 -11.60 0.88
CA ILE A 78 -0.13 -12.41 0.01
C ILE A 78 -0.70 -13.82 -0.18
N SER A 79 -1.38 -14.38 0.82
CA SER A 79 -2.00 -15.72 0.74
C SER A 79 -3.39 -15.69 0.09
N SER A 80 -4.26 -14.77 0.52
CA SER A 80 -5.69 -14.79 0.18
C SER A 80 -6.14 -13.71 -0.81
N GLY A 81 -5.32 -12.69 -1.06
CA GLY A 81 -5.67 -11.53 -1.90
C GLY A 81 -6.49 -10.48 -1.16
N THR A 82 -6.75 -10.68 0.13
CA THR A 82 -7.49 -9.73 0.97
C THR A 82 -6.88 -9.68 2.37
N ALA A 83 -6.84 -8.49 2.96
CA ALA A 83 -6.51 -8.29 4.35
C ALA A 83 -7.21 -7.03 4.86
N GLU A 84 -7.58 -7.04 6.14
CA GLU A 84 -8.25 -5.93 6.82
C GLU A 84 -7.58 -5.69 8.16
N TYR A 85 -7.38 -4.42 8.51
CA TYR A 85 -6.93 -4.00 9.82
C TYR A 85 -7.51 -2.63 10.18
N GLU A 86 -8.36 -2.61 11.20
CA GLU A 86 -9.11 -1.42 11.62
C GLU A 86 -9.91 -0.82 10.46
N LEU A 87 -9.60 0.40 10.00
CA LEU A 87 -10.25 1.06 8.87
C LEU A 87 -9.48 0.88 7.55
N ASN A 88 -8.48 -0.01 7.51
CA ASN A 88 -7.57 -0.17 6.38
C ASN A 88 -7.76 -1.51 5.69
N TYR A 89 -7.67 -1.50 4.37
CA TYR A 89 -7.94 -2.67 3.53
C TYR A 89 -6.89 -2.83 2.44
N LEU A 90 -6.40 -4.07 2.29
CA LEU A 90 -5.66 -4.52 1.11
C LEU A 90 -6.54 -5.53 0.39
N HIS A 91 -6.83 -5.33 -0.89
CA HIS A 91 -7.69 -6.25 -1.62
C HIS A 91 -7.33 -6.33 -3.10
N VAL A 92 -7.73 -7.43 -3.74
CA VAL A 92 -7.65 -7.64 -5.17
C VAL A 92 -9.06 -7.73 -5.75
N GLU A 93 -9.33 -6.96 -6.80
CA GLU A 93 -10.58 -6.99 -7.55
C GLU A 93 -10.33 -7.40 -9.01
N GLU A 94 -11.14 -8.29 -9.55
CA GLU A 94 -11.10 -8.64 -10.98
C GLU A 94 -11.78 -7.53 -11.80
N ARG A 95 -11.09 -7.04 -12.83
CA ARG A 95 -11.55 -5.98 -13.73
C ARG A 95 -11.54 -6.47 -15.17
N TYR A 96 -12.56 -6.08 -15.92
CA TYR A 96 -12.65 -6.29 -17.35
C TYR A 96 -12.31 -4.99 -18.06
N ILE A 97 -11.26 -5.00 -18.87
CA ILE A 97 -10.92 -3.86 -19.74
C ILE A 97 -11.27 -4.23 -21.18
N GLU A 98 -12.14 -3.44 -21.80
CA GLU A 98 -12.39 -3.51 -23.23
C GLU A 98 -11.17 -2.97 -23.99
N THR A 99 -10.56 -3.81 -24.81
CA THR A 99 -9.53 -3.37 -25.76
C THR A 99 -10.24 -2.82 -26.98
N VAL A 100 -10.15 -1.51 -27.21
CA VAL A 100 -10.63 -0.82 -28.42
C VAL A 100 -9.73 -1.18 -29.60
#